data_AF-A0A1Q7F5K6-F1
#
_entry.id   AF-A0A1Q7F5K6-F1
#
_cell.length_a   1.000
_cell.length_b   1.000
_cell.length_c   1.000
_cell.angle_alpha   90.00
_cell.angle_beta   90.00
_cell.angle_gamma   90.00
#
_symmetry.space_group_name_H-M   'P 1'
#
loop_
_entity.id
_entity.type
_entity.pdbx_description
1 polymer ?
#
loop_
_entity_poly.entity_id
_entity_poly.type
_entity_poly.pdbx_seq_one_letter_code
_entity_poly.pdbx_strand_id
1 'polypeptide(L)'
;MLRQLDHVVMVVRDLARAMDDHRRRGFTVTPGGEHADGVTYNALIPFADASYLELVAFHDLDRSLTHRWWKVAADGGGLADFALLSDDLLADTTALGELVTHHSAPGGRTRPDGTQLKWRTAVLVPPLPFLIEDVTARDLRVPAGAETLHANGATGIASLAVGAHDVAEAEWGYAMLRERGAPPIELRAAEIDGLTDIRFKGA
;
A
#
# COMPACT_ATOMS: atom_id res chain seq x y z
N MET A 1 12.60 -8.90 -8.95
CA MET A 1 13.29 -7.60 -8.81
C MET A 1 12.24 -6.58 -8.48
N LEU A 2 12.46 -5.81 -7.43
CA LEU A 2 11.55 -4.76 -6.99
C LEU A 2 11.74 -3.53 -7.88
N ARG A 3 10.64 -2.99 -8.40
CA ARG A 3 10.69 -1.88 -9.37
C ARG A 3 10.56 -0.52 -8.73
N GLN A 4 9.60 -0.39 -7.81
CA GLN A 4 9.18 0.88 -7.25
C GLN A 4 8.30 0.68 -6.01
N LEU A 5 8.05 1.79 -5.31
CA LEU A 5 6.90 1.91 -4.43
C LEU A 5 5.62 1.74 -5.28
N ASP A 6 4.79 0.77 -4.91
CA ASP A 6 3.51 0.51 -5.58
C ASP A 6 2.44 1.44 -5.03
N HIS A 7 2.19 1.36 -3.72
CA HIS A 7 1.22 2.21 -3.06
C HIS A 7 1.46 2.28 -1.55
N VAL A 8 0.84 3.27 -0.94
CA VAL A 8 0.67 3.38 0.51
C VAL A 8 -0.77 3.04 0.86
N VAL A 9 -0.98 2.30 1.94
CA VAL A 9 -2.29 1.94 2.46
C VAL A 9 -2.66 2.89 3.59
N MET A 10 -3.78 3.57 3.45
CA MET A 10 -4.41 4.37 4.49
C MET A 10 -5.77 3.77 4.83
N VAL A 11 -5.88 3.23 6.04
CA VAL A 11 -7.14 2.72 6.58
C VAL A 11 -7.99 3.89 7.04
N VAL A 12 -9.25 3.90 6.64
CA VAL A 12 -10.23 4.94 6.96
C VAL A 12 -11.50 4.31 7.52
N ARG A 13 -12.17 5.02 8.42
CA ARG A 13 -13.42 4.54 9.04
C ARG A 13 -14.62 4.60 8.10
N ASP A 14 -14.66 5.63 7.24
CA ASP A 14 -15.73 5.87 6.28
C ASP A 14 -15.07 6.27 4.96
N LEU A 15 -15.20 5.39 3.95
CA LEU A 15 -14.55 5.60 2.67
C LEU A 15 -15.13 6.80 1.93
N ALA A 16 -16.44 6.97 1.92
CA ALA A 16 -17.10 8.06 1.20
C ALA A 16 -16.66 9.41 1.77
N ARG A 17 -16.67 9.54 3.10
CA ARG A 17 -16.16 10.73 3.77
C ARG A 17 -14.68 10.96 3.48
N ALA A 18 -13.85 9.91 3.53
CA ALA A 18 -12.43 10.03 3.23
C ALA A 18 -12.18 10.49 1.78
N MET A 19 -12.94 9.97 0.82
CA MET A 19 -12.86 10.41 -0.58
C MET A 19 -13.19 11.89 -0.71
N ASP A 20 -14.27 12.36 -0.08
CA ASP A 20 -14.65 13.77 -0.12
C ASP A 20 -13.65 14.68 0.59
N ASP A 21 -13.09 14.24 1.71
CA ASP A 21 -12.05 14.96 2.45
C ASP A 21 -10.78 15.13 1.60
N HIS A 22 -10.37 14.11 0.85
CA HIS A 22 -9.20 14.19 -0.04
C HIS A 22 -9.48 15.04 -1.28
N ARG A 23 -10.69 14.95 -1.85
CA ARG A 23 -11.13 15.85 -2.94
C ARG A 23 -11.07 17.32 -2.54
N ARG A 24 -11.52 17.65 -1.32
CA ARG A 24 -11.42 19.02 -0.79
C ARG A 24 -9.98 19.51 -0.58
N ARG A 25 -9.03 18.58 -0.40
CA ARG A 25 -7.59 18.87 -0.36
C ARG A 25 -6.94 18.93 -1.75
N GLY A 26 -7.73 18.84 -2.81
CA GLY A 26 -7.28 18.98 -4.19
C GLY A 26 -6.82 17.67 -4.86
N PHE A 27 -7.05 16.51 -4.25
CA PHE A 27 -6.77 15.23 -4.91
C PHE A 27 -7.94 14.80 -5.81
N THR A 28 -7.63 14.32 -7.01
CA THR A 28 -8.53 13.43 -7.76
C THR A 28 -8.59 12.06 -7.07
N VAL A 29 -9.80 11.55 -6.84
CA VAL A 29 -10.05 10.29 -6.12
C VAL A 29 -10.99 9.40 -6.93
N THR A 30 -10.51 8.22 -7.29
CA THR A 30 -11.19 7.23 -8.13
C THR A 30 -11.75 6.09 -7.28
N PRO A 31 -13.04 5.69 -7.44
CA PRO A 31 -13.56 4.49 -6.80
C PRO A 31 -12.76 3.25 -7.22
N GLY A 32 -12.31 2.46 -6.25
CA GLY A 32 -11.51 1.27 -6.53
C GLY A 32 -12.37 0.01 -6.67
N GLY A 33 -13.06 -0.38 -5.59
CA GLY A 33 -13.92 -1.57 -5.55
C GLY A 33 -13.75 -2.44 -4.30
N GLU A 34 -14.33 -3.63 -4.33
CA GLU A 34 -14.34 -4.59 -3.22
C GLU A 34 -13.20 -5.60 -3.37
N HIS A 35 -12.39 -5.78 -2.31
CA HIS A 35 -11.30 -6.75 -2.29
C HIS A 35 -11.85 -8.18 -2.31
N ALA A 36 -11.09 -9.10 -2.92
CA ALA A 36 -11.58 -10.44 -3.25
C ALA A 36 -11.93 -11.32 -2.02
N ASP A 37 -11.49 -10.93 -0.83
CA ASP A 37 -11.86 -11.58 0.44
C ASP A 37 -13.22 -11.12 1.00
N GLY A 38 -13.82 -10.07 0.42
CA GLY A 38 -15.07 -9.47 0.86
C GLY A 38 -14.97 -8.73 2.21
N VAL A 39 -13.75 -8.49 2.70
CA VAL A 39 -13.52 -7.88 4.02
C VAL A 39 -13.43 -6.36 3.91
N THR A 40 -12.70 -5.89 2.89
CA THR A 40 -12.41 -4.47 2.68
C THR A 40 -12.78 -4.02 1.28
N TYR A 41 -12.93 -2.70 1.13
CA TYR A 41 -13.17 -2.03 -0.14
C TYR A 41 -12.40 -0.71 -0.15
N ASN A 42 -12.10 -0.19 -1.35
CA ASN A 42 -11.18 0.94 -1.47
C ASN A 42 -11.58 2.01 -2.50
N ALA A 43 -10.88 3.13 -2.38
CA ALA A 43 -10.74 4.17 -3.37
C ALA A 43 -9.25 4.50 -3.57
N LEU A 44 -8.91 5.01 -4.74
CA LEU A 44 -7.53 5.24 -5.16
C LEU A 44 -7.29 6.73 -5.40
N ILE A 45 -6.10 7.17 -5.04
CA ILE A 45 -5.53 8.46 -5.45
C ILE A 45 -4.28 8.11 -6.27
N PRO A 46 -4.43 7.89 -7.59
CA PRO A 46 -3.33 7.48 -8.45
C PRO A 46 -2.47 8.68 -8.83
N PHE A 47 -1.16 8.49 -8.92
CA PHE A 47 -0.22 9.56 -9.26
C PHE A 47 0.46 9.34 -10.61
N ALA A 48 1.07 10.39 -11.17
CA ALA A 48 1.70 10.36 -12.48
C ALA A 48 2.92 9.43 -12.56
N ASP A 49 3.58 9.15 -11.43
CA ASP A 49 4.66 8.17 -11.33
C ASP A 49 4.19 6.72 -11.11
N ALA A 50 2.90 6.46 -11.29
CA ALA A 50 2.22 5.17 -11.12
C ALA A 50 2.25 4.59 -9.68
N SER A 51 2.71 5.37 -8.70
CA SER A 51 2.39 5.12 -7.29
C SER A 51 0.97 5.60 -6.98
N TYR A 52 0.38 5.14 -5.89
CA TYR A 52 -0.92 5.65 -5.45
C TYR A 52 -1.11 5.60 -3.93
N LEU A 53 -2.05 6.38 -3.42
CA LEU A 53 -2.59 6.20 -2.06
C LEU A 53 -3.87 5.37 -2.15
N GLU A 54 -3.89 4.24 -1.43
CA GLU A 54 -5.05 3.38 -1.29
C GLU A 54 -5.82 3.77 -0.02
N LEU A 55 -7.03 4.31 -0.18
CA LEU A 55 -7.95 4.53 0.93
C LEU A 55 -8.75 3.24 1.12
N VAL A 56 -8.62 2.58 2.27
CA VAL A 56 -9.25 1.28 2.55
C VAL A 56 -10.22 1.38 3.72
N ALA A 57 -11.43 0.86 3.56
CA ALA A 57 -12.41 0.72 4.63
C ALA A 57 -12.85 -0.74 4.78
N PHE A 58 -13.27 -1.11 5.98
CA PHE A 58 -13.85 -2.41 6.28
C PHE A 58 -15.36 -2.39 6.06
N HIS A 59 -15.92 -3.51 5.58
CA HIS A 59 -17.38 -3.67 5.55
C HIS A 59 -17.95 -3.87 6.96
N ASP A 60 -17.30 -4.70 7.76
CA ASP A 60 -17.68 -5.01 9.13
C ASP A 60 -16.42 -5.22 9.97
N LEU A 61 -16.09 -4.21 10.77
CA LEU A 61 -14.87 -4.21 11.58
C LEU A 61 -14.92 -5.27 12.69
N ASP A 62 -16.09 -5.49 13.28
CA ASP A 62 -16.28 -6.42 14.40
C ASP A 62 -16.11 -7.88 13.95
N ARG A 63 -16.38 -8.16 12.66
CA ARG A 63 -16.19 -9.49 12.06
C ARG A 63 -14.79 -9.72 11.46
N SER A 64 -13.91 -8.73 11.54
CA SER A 64 -12.61 -8.73 10.83
C SER A 64 -11.40 -8.81 11.78
N LEU A 65 -11.58 -9.35 12.99
CA LEU A 65 -10.58 -9.34 14.08
C LEU A 65 -9.21 -9.92 13.70
N THR A 66 -9.14 -10.82 12.73
CA THR A 66 -7.91 -11.48 12.27
C THR A 66 -7.24 -10.77 11.11
N HIS A 67 -7.86 -9.74 10.54
CA HIS A 67 -7.30 -9.01 9.42
C HIS A 67 -6.08 -8.18 9.88
N ARG A 68 -4.98 -8.20 9.12
CA ARG A 68 -3.71 -7.55 9.52
C ARG A 68 -3.84 -6.06 9.83
N TRP A 69 -4.77 -5.37 9.17
CA TRP A 69 -5.03 -3.94 9.38
C TRP A 69 -6.17 -3.65 10.36
N TRP A 70 -6.74 -4.68 11.00
CA TRP A 70 -7.86 -4.51 11.93
C TRP A 70 -7.51 -3.57 13.08
N LYS A 71 -6.31 -3.72 13.69
CA LYS A 71 -5.89 -2.90 14.81
C LYS A 71 -5.80 -1.41 14.45
N VAL A 72 -5.27 -1.09 13.26
CA VAL A 72 -5.22 0.28 12.73
C VAL A 72 -6.63 0.85 12.56
N ALA A 73 -7.57 0.06 12.02
CA ALA A 73 -8.96 0.48 11.90
C ALA A 73 -9.64 0.70 13.27
N ALA A 74 -9.44 -0.22 14.21
CA ALA A 74 -9.98 -0.16 15.56
C ALA A 74 -9.47 1.07 16.35
N ASP A 75 -8.24 1.50 16.08
CA ASP A 75 -7.63 2.68 16.68
C ASP A 75 -7.98 4.00 15.96
N GLY A 76 -8.89 3.95 14.98
CA GLY A 76 -9.47 5.13 14.34
C GLY A 76 -9.03 5.37 12.89
N GLY A 77 -8.18 4.50 12.33
CA GLY A 77 -7.61 4.59 10.99
C GLY A 77 -6.29 5.37 10.96
N GLY A 78 -5.65 5.38 9.79
CA GLY A 78 -4.34 6.00 9.58
C GLY A 78 -3.50 5.28 8.53
N LEU A 79 -2.23 5.66 8.44
CA LEU A 79 -1.24 4.93 7.65
C LEU A 79 -1.10 3.52 8.22
N ALA A 80 -1.35 2.51 7.40
CA ALA A 80 -1.39 1.13 7.84
C ALA A 80 -0.19 0.32 7.32
N ASP A 81 0.20 0.55 6.06
CA ASP A 81 1.18 -0.28 5.37
C ASP A 81 1.62 0.39 4.06
N PHE A 82 2.57 -0.22 3.35
CA PHE A 82 2.90 0.13 1.98
C PHE A 82 3.43 -1.08 1.21
N ALA A 83 3.34 -1.01 -0.11
CA ALA A 83 3.66 -2.11 -1.00
C ALA A 83 4.82 -1.78 -1.93
N LEU A 84 5.69 -2.75 -2.19
CA LEU A 84 6.69 -2.69 -3.24
C LEU A 84 6.29 -3.58 -4.42
N LEU A 85 6.34 -3.02 -5.63
CA LEU A 85 6.01 -3.73 -6.85
C LEU A 85 7.14 -4.68 -7.23
N SER A 86 6.82 -5.96 -7.41
CA SER A 86 7.71 -7.01 -7.87
C SER A 86 7.35 -7.46 -9.29
N ASP A 87 8.37 -7.67 -10.12
CA ASP A 87 8.24 -8.35 -11.42
C ASP A 87 8.26 -9.89 -11.29
N ASP A 88 8.76 -10.42 -10.17
CA ASP A 88 8.87 -11.86 -9.90
C ASP A 88 8.86 -12.07 -8.38
N LEU A 89 7.65 -12.25 -7.84
CA LEU A 89 7.45 -12.37 -6.40
C LEU A 89 8.12 -13.62 -5.84
N LEU A 90 8.19 -14.69 -6.64
CA LEU A 90 8.81 -15.94 -6.22
C LEU A 90 10.32 -15.75 -6.05
N ALA A 91 10.99 -15.14 -7.02
CA ALA A 91 12.42 -14.87 -6.93
C ALA A 91 12.74 -13.89 -5.79
N ASP A 92 11.92 -12.85 -5.60
CA ASP A 92 12.12 -11.88 -4.51
C ASP A 92 11.91 -12.52 -3.13
N THR A 93 10.83 -13.29 -2.93
CA THR A 93 10.60 -13.98 -1.66
C THR A 93 11.63 -15.06 -1.36
N THR A 94 12.12 -15.76 -2.39
CA THR A 94 13.22 -16.74 -2.23
C THR A 94 14.50 -16.06 -1.77
N ALA A 95 14.83 -14.89 -2.32
CA ALA A 95 16.03 -14.15 -1.93
C ALA A 95 15.91 -13.52 -0.53
N LEU A 96 14.72 -13.09 -0.14
CA LEU A 96 14.47 -12.48 1.18
C LEU A 96 14.41 -13.51 2.32
N GLY A 97 14.14 -14.78 2.01
CA GLY A 97 14.26 -15.89 2.96
C GLY A 97 13.44 -15.67 4.23
N GLU A 98 14.12 -15.68 5.38
CA GLU A 98 13.50 -15.56 6.72
C GLU A 98 12.77 -14.24 6.96
N LEU A 99 13.00 -13.21 6.13
CA LEU A 99 12.23 -11.97 6.18
C LEU A 99 10.77 -12.16 5.75
N VAL A 100 10.43 -13.25 5.06
CA VAL A 100 9.07 -13.52 4.56
C VAL A 100 8.26 -14.28 5.61
N THR A 101 7.17 -13.68 6.09
CA THR A 101 6.27 -14.32 7.07
C THR A 101 5.12 -15.07 6.39
N HIS A 102 4.65 -14.56 5.24
CA HIS A 102 3.59 -15.19 4.46
C HIS A 102 3.92 -15.13 2.98
N HIS A 103 4.03 -16.30 2.35
CA HIS A 103 4.36 -16.39 0.93
C HIS A 103 3.11 -16.33 0.06
N SER A 104 3.19 -15.52 -1.01
CA SER A 104 2.40 -15.62 -2.24
C SER A 104 0.90 -15.93 -2.03
N ALA A 105 0.19 -15.07 -1.29
CA ALA A 105 -1.26 -15.14 -1.14
C ALA A 105 -1.96 -14.50 -2.36
N PRO A 106 -2.95 -15.18 -2.99
CA PRO A 106 -3.74 -14.56 -4.04
C PRO A 106 -4.57 -13.41 -3.48
N GLY A 107 -4.57 -12.29 -4.18
CA GLY A 107 -5.40 -11.13 -3.88
C GLY A 107 -6.12 -10.65 -5.14
N GLY A 108 -7.00 -9.68 -4.96
CA GLY A 108 -7.76 -9.12 -6.06
C GLY A 108 -8.76 -8.09 -5.62
N ARG A 109 -9.39 -7.44 -6.60
CA ARG A 109 -10.50 -6.52 -6.39
C ARG A 109 -11.46 -6.55 -7.57
N THR A 110 -12.75 -6.46 -7.28
CA THR A 110 -13.79 -6.28 -8.30
C THR A 110 -14.11 -4.80 -8.42
N ARG A 111 -13.91 -4.23 -9.60
CA ARG A 111 -14.25 -2.83 -9.92
C ARG A 111 -15.77 -2.63 -10.00
N PRO A 112 -16.27 -1.38 -9.88
CA PRO A 112 -17.69 -1.08 -10.05
C PRO A 112 -18.28 -1.51 -11.41
N ASP A 113 -17.45 -1.60 -12.45
CA ASP A 113 -17.85 -2.07 -13.79
C ASP A 113 -17.89 -3.61 -13.91
N GLY A 114 -17.62 -4.34 -12.83
CA GLY A 114 -17.58 -5.79 -12.77
C GLY A 114 -16.23 -6.41 -13.18
N THR A 115 -15.24 -5.60 -13.57
CA THR A 115 -13.93 -6.14 -13.96
C THR A 115 -13.18 -6.68 -12.75
N GLN A 116 -12.76 -7.94 -12.83
CA GLN A 116 -11.98 -8.61 -11.79
C GLN A 116 -10.47 -8.39 -12.01
N LEU A 117 -9.82 -7.83 -11.01
CA LEU A 117 -8.38 -7.62 -10.94
C LEU A 117 -7.76 -8.66 -10.01
N LYS A 118 -6.60 -9.19 -10.39
CA LYS A 118 -5.88 -10.21 -9.62
C LYS A 118 -4.41 -9.86 -9.46
N TRP A 119 -3.87 -10.20 -8.30
CA TRP A 119 -2.45 -10.07 -7.98
C TRP A 119 -2.05 -11.14 -6.97
N ARG A 120 -0.76 -11.21 -6.67
CA ARG A 120 -0.20 -11.98 -5.56
C ARG A 120 0.49 -11.05 -4.59
N THR A 121 0.48 -11.40 -3.31
CA THR A 121 1.21 -10.65 -2.29
C THR A 121 2.10 -11.56 -1.45
N ALA A 122 3.17 -11.00 -0.90
CA ALA A 122 3.94 -11.64 0.16
C ALA A 122 4.12 -10.65 1.32
N VAL A 123 3.98 -11.14 2.55
CA VAL A 123 4.11 -10.32 3.75
C VAL A 123 5.48 -10.56 4.35
N LEU A 124 6.16 -9.47 4.70
CA LEU A 124 7.46 -9.49 5.34
C LEU A 124 7.32 -9.27 6.86
N VAL A 125 8.40 -9.48 7.60
CA VAL A 125 8.46 -9.11 9.03
C VAL A 125 8.31 -7.58 9.20
N PRO A 126 7.56 -7.09 10.20
CA PRO A 126 7.53 -5.66 10.50
C PRO A 126 8.94 -5.13 10.83
N PRO A 127 9.24 -3.85 10.55
CA PRO A 127 8.41 -2.85 9.86
C PRO A 127 8.60 -2.85 8.33
N LEU A 128 8.99 -3.96 7.72
CA LEU A 128 9.17 -4.05 6.27
C LEU A 128 7.81 -4.02 5.53
N PRO A 129 7.75 -3.49 4.30
CA PRO A 129 6.54 -3.49 3.49
C PRO A 129 6.13 -4.90 3.06
N PHE A 130 4.91 -5.02 2.54
CA PHE A 130 4.56 -6.20 1.75
C PHE A 130 4.97 -6.04 0.28
N LEU A 131 5.10 -7.15 -0.41
CA LEU A 131 5.39 -7.20 -1.84
C LEU A 131 4.12 -7.51 -2.62
N ILE A 132 4.01 -6.98 -3.84
CA ILE A 132 2.88 -7.22 -4.73
C ILE A 132 3.34 -7.50 -6.16
N GLU A 133 2.75 -8.49 -6.81
CA GLU A 133 2.95 -8.81 -8.22
C GLU A 133 1.60 -8.87 -8.93
N ASP A 134 1.48 -8.12 -10.02
CA ASP A 134 0.29 -8.05 -10.86
C ASP A 134 0.10 -9.37 -11.65
N VAL A 135 -1.09 -9.99 -11.53
CA VAL A 135 -1.49 -11.12 -12.38
C VAL A 135 -2.36 -10.65 -13.54
N THR A 136 -3.25 -9.69 -13.27
CA THR A 136 -3.95 -8.93 -14.30
C THR A 136 -3.07 -7.77 -14.76
N ALA A 137 -3.21 -7.33 -16.02
CA ALA A 137 -2.47 -6.19 -16.53
C ALA A 137 -2.60 -4.96 -15.61
N ARG A 138 -1.47 -4.36 -15.26
CA ARG A 138 -1.38 -3.31 -14.22
C ARG A 138 -2.20 -2.07 -14.56
N ASP A 139 -2.25 -1.69 -15.83
CA ASP A 139 -3.02 -0.57 -16.36
C ASP A 139 -4.54 -0.71 -16.11
N LEU A 140 -5.02 -1.94 -15.85
CA LEU A 140 -6.37 -2.20 -15.40
C LEU A 140 -6.55 -1.99 -13.88
N ARG A 141 -5.49 -2.19 -13.08
CA ARG A 141 -5.53 -2.04 -11.62
C ARG A 141 -5.30 -0.60 -11.16
N VAL A 142 -4.33 0.07 -11.78
CA VAL A 142 -3.87 1.41 -11.40
C VAL A 142 -4.37 2.42 -12.44
N PRO A 143 -5.31 3.31 -12.07
CA PRO A 143 -5.82 4.30 -13.00
C PRO A 143 -4.73 5.29 -13.44
N ALA A 144 -4.88 5.86 -14.64
CA ALA A 144 -3.87 6.69 -15.31
C ALA A 144 -4.50 7.91 -16.02
N GLY A 145 -3.68 8.75 -16.65
CA GLY A 145 -4.17 9.86 -17.47
C GLY A 145 -4.81 10.96 -16.62
N ALA A 146 -6.06 11.34 -16.92
CA ALA A 146 -6.73 12.44 -16.22
C ALA A 146 -6.90 12.18 -14.71
N GLU A 147 -6.97 10.92 -14.30
CA GLU A 147 -7.13 10.53 -12.90
C GLU A 147 -5.89 10.80 -12.04
N THR A 148 -4.72 10.99 -12.67
CA THR A 148 -3.46 11.34 -11.99
C THR A 148 -3.17 12.84 -11.94
N LEU A 149 -4.12 13.66 -12.41
CA LEU A 149 -4.04 15.12 -12.35
C LEU A 149 -4.72 15.60 -11.07
N HIS A 150 -3.95 16.20 -10.15
CA HIS A 150 -4.46 16.71 -8.88
C HIS A 150 -4.40 18.24 -8.85
N ALA A 151 -5.45 18.88 -8.37
CA ALA A 151 -5.53 20.35 -8.26
C ALA A 151 -4.53 20.91 -7.24
N ASN A 152 -4.09 20.10 -6.28
CA ASN A 152 -3.05 20.47 -5.31
C ASN A 152 -1.61 20.29 -5.83
N GLY A 153 -1.42 19.85 -7.08
CA GLY A 153 -0.09 19.69 -7.69
C GLY A 153 0.65 18.40 -7.31
N ALA A 154 0.07 17.55 -6.46
CA ALA A 154 0.66 16.25 -6.14
C ALA A 154 0.86 15.42 -7.43
N THR A 155 2.03 14.78 -7.58
CA THR A 155 2.38 13.99 -8.78
C THR A 155 2.94 12.61 -8.46
N GLY A 156 3.07 12.28 -7.17
CA GLY A 156 3.66 11.03 -6.70
C GLY A 156 3.96 11.06 -5.22
N ILE A 157 4.51 9.96 -4.73
CA ILE A 157 5.01 9.84 -3.36
C ILE A 157 6.52 10.05 -3.38
N ALA A 158 6.98 11.08 -2.66
CA ALA A 158 8.38 11.50 -2.63
C ALA A 158 9.21 10.66 -1.67
N SER A 159 8.68 10.41 -0.48
CA SER A 159 9.37 9.61 0.55
C SER A 159 8.41 9.10 1.60
N LEU A 160 8.83 8.04 2.28
CA LEU A 160 8.17 7.43 3.42
C LEU A 160 9.10 7.47 4.62
N ALA A 161 8.54 7.69 5.81
CA ALA A 161 9.25 7.47 7.06
C ALA A 161 8.64 6.31 7.85
N VAL A 162 9.49 5.39 8.29
CA VAL A 162 9.10 4.16 8.97
C VAL A 162 9.71 4.16 10.37
N GLY A 163 8.84 4.01 11.37
CA GLY A 163 9.22 3.78 12.74
C GLY A 163 9.67 2.32 12.93
N ALA A 164 10.76 2.13 13.67
CA ALA A 164 11.30 0.83 14.01
C ALA A 164 11.65 0.78 15.49
N HIS A 165 11.23 -0.29 16.17
CA HIS A 165 11.63 -0.59 17.54
C HIS A 165 13.11 -0.98 17.60
N ASP A 166 13.54 -1.88 16.72
CA ASP A 166 14.95 -2.18 16.47
C ASP A 166 15.37 -1.61 15.11
N VAL A 167 16.02 -0.45 15.15
CA VAL A 167 16.49 0.25 13.94
C VAL A 167 17.57 -0.55 13.21
N ALA A 168 18.41 -1.32 13.92
CA ALA A 168 19.50 -2.06 13.30
C ALA A 168 18.96 -3.29 12.53
N GLU A 169 18.02 -4.01 13.13
CA GLU A 169 17.32 -5.11 12.46
C GLU A 169 16.51 -4.61 11.26
N ALA A 170 15.76 -3.52 11.42
CA ALA A 170 15.02 -2.91 10.33
C ALA A 170 15.96 -2.47 9.18
N GLU A 171 17.09 -1.82 9.49
CA GLU A 171 18.05 -1.38 8.48
C GLU A 171 18.67 -2.56 7.73
N TRP A 172 18.93 -3.69 8.40
CA TRP A 172 19.36 -4.91 7.73
C TRP A 172 18.29 -5.42 6.73
N GLY A 173 17.03 -5.49 7.15
CA GLY A 173 15.93 -5.89 6.27
C GLY A 173 15.75 -4.94 5.07
N TYR A 174 15.83 -3.63 5.30
CA TYR A 174 15.78 -2.64 4.21
C TYR A 174 17.01 -2.68 3.30
N ALA A 175 18.20 -3.06 3.81
CA ALA A 175 19.37 -3.30 2.97
C ALA A 175 19.12 -4.44 1.99
N MET A 176 18.55 -5.56 2.45
CA MET A 176 18.16 -6.68 1.59
C MET A 176 17.15 -6.27 0.52
N LEU A 177 16.16 -5.43 0.88
CA LEU A 177 15.20 -4.91 -0.10
C LEU A 177 15.86 -4.00 -1.15
N ARG A 178 16.82 -3.16 -0.74
CA ARG A 178 17.57 -2.29 -1.68
C ARG A 178 18.42 -3.09 -2.65
N GLU A 179 19.02 -4.19 -2.22
CA GLU A 179 19.73 -5.12 -3.12
C GLU A 179 18.80 -5.73 -4.19
N ARG A 180 17.50 -5.83 -3.89
CA ARG A 180 16.46 -6.25 -4.84
C ARG A 180 15.87 -5.10 -5.67
N GLY A 181 16.29 -3.86 -5.46
CA GLY A 181 15.83 -2.68 -6.20
C GLY A 181 14.78 -1.82 -5.49
N ALA A 182 14.50 -2.04 -4.20
CA ALA A 182 13.58 -1.19 -3.45
C ALA A 182 14.06 0.27 -3.38
N PRO A 183 13.14 1.25 -3.41
CA PRO A 183 13.50 2.64 -3.19
C PRO A 183 13.99 2.88 -1.74
N PRO A 184 14.80 3.92 -1.50
CA PRO A 184 15.20 4.29 -0.15
C PRO A 184 13.99 4.76 0.67
N ILE A 185 14.05 4.54 1.97
CA ILE A 185 13.08 5.00 2.96
C ILE A 185 13.82 5.63 4.14
N GLU A 186 13.14 6.46 4.91
CA GLU A 186 13.68 7.04 6.13
C GLU A 186 13.31 6.16 7.34
N LEU A 187 14.30 5.53 7.99
CA LEU A 187 14.08 4.82 9.26
C LEU A 187 14.21 5.79 10.44
N ARG A 188 13.31 5.62 11.42
CA ARG A 188 13.30 6.37 12.67
C ARG A 188 13.14 5.40 13.83
N ALA A 189 13.87 5.63 14.92
CA ALA A 189 13.58 4.94 16.18
C ALA A 189 12.15 5.28 16.64
N ALA A 190 11.37 4.26 16.99
CA ALA A 190 10.00 4.42 17.45
C ALA A 190 9.62 3.31 18.44
N GLU A 191 8.65 3.59 19.31
CA GLU A 191 8.11 2.56 20.23
C GLU A 191 7.29 1.49 19.49
N ILE A 192 6.77 1.83 18.30
CA ILE A 192 5.91 0.96 17.50
C ILE A 192 6.43 0.95 16.06
N ASP A 193 6.53 -0.26 15.51
CA ASP A 193 6.87 -0.51 14.12
C ASP A 193 5.78 -0.03 13.17
N GLY A 194 6.17 0.62 12.07
CA GLY A 194 5.26 0.90 10.95
C GLY A 194 5.45 2.25 10.28
N LEU A 195 4.59 2.52 9.30
CA LEU A 195 4.64 3.76 8.52
C LEU A 195 4.18 4.96 9.38
N THR A 196 5.05 5.95 9.52
CA THR A 196 4.81 7.13 10.38
C THR A 196 4.55 8.41 9.60
N ASP A 197 5.06 8.51 8.37
CA ASP A 197 4.92 9.71 7.56
C ASP A 197 4.99 9.42 6.06
N ILE A 198 4.35 10.29 5.28
CA ILE A 198 4.34 10.28 3.81
C ILE A 198 4.51 11.71 3.31
N ARG A 199 5.46 11.90 2.39
CA ARG A 199 5.64 13.18 1.68
C ARG A 199 5.27 13.01 0.22
N PHE A 200 4.44 13.91 -0.31
CA PHE A 200 4.06 13.91 -1.73
C PHE A 200 5.04 14.73 -2.56
N LYS A 201 5.17 14.39 -3.84
CA LYS A 201 5.89 15.18 -4.85
C LYS A 201 4.98 16.30 -5.33
N GLY A 202 5.42 17.56 -5.25
CA GLY A 202 4.73 18.70 -5.87
C GLY A 202 3.52 19.26 -5.12
N ALA A 203 3.31 18.87 -3.87
CA ALA A 203 2.24 19.36 -2.99
C ALA A 203 2.80 20.13 -1.78
#